data_AF-A0A931GSE8-F1
#
_entry.id   AF-A0A931GSE8-F1
#
_cell.length_a   1.000
_cell.length_b   1.000
_cell.length_c   1.000
_cell.angle_alpha   90.00
_cell.angle_beta   90.00
_cell.angle_gamma   90.00
#
_symmetry.space_group_name_H-M   'P 1'
#
loop_
_entity.id
_entity.type
_entity.pdbx_description
1 polymer ?
#
loop_
_entity_poly.entity_id
_entity_poly.type
_entity_poly.pdbx_seq_one_letter_code
_entity_poly.pdbx_strand_id
1 'polypeptide(L)'
;MLQSTWEGQPELPLTTVFGILANRGVGWGSSDKELVDALVEMGSEHPGLLTPDAATTAVVTSENPGATVTFNEGQVVVRPRGGQGPRGHAHGKGQGHRKGRRLEETMPSVWEFESARPVGPGWPLVVTDRDHFDHRLGVAKLITVFEPEAVPAGLERLDIGDAQWLVLFQDGTRGLLGRTVRLWTMDRRSVNRNVVAWEKIVECVAGSDMVVAPRGGGPDMNLGEVERVIHLNP
;
A
#
# COMPACT_ATOMS: atom_id res chain seq x y z
N MET A 1 -10.52 2.40 25.62
CA MET A 1 -10.32 1.19 24.81
C MET A 1 -11.33 1.13 23.67
N LEU A 2 -12.60 0.79 23.90
CA LEU A 2 -13.61 0.74 22.81
C LEU A 2 -13.70 2.03 21.98
N GLN A 3 -13.76 3.20 22.64
CA GLN A 3 -13.77 4.50 21.94
C GLN A 3 -12.55 4.64 21.02
N SER A 4 -11.34 4.43 21.56
CA SER A 4 -10.08 4.55 20.80
C SER A 4 -10.00 3.56 19.63
N THR A 5 -10.48 2.33 19.82
CA THR A 5 -10.56 1.33 18.75
C THR A 5 -11.56 1.75 17.66
N TRP A 6 -12.69 2.35 18.04
CA TRP A 6 -13.67 2.87 17.09
C TRP A 6 -13.17 4.13 16.37
N GLU A 7 -12.45 5.02 17.06
CA GLU A 7 -11.80 6.20 16.46
C GLU A 7 -10.76 5.84 15.39
N GLY A 8 -10.14 4.66 15.46
CA GLY A 8 -9.28 4.11 14.40
C GLY A 8 -10.01 3.63 13.17
N GLN A 9 -11.31 3.32 13.29
CA GLN A 9 -12.14 2.78 12.21
C GLN A 9 -13.52 3.47 12.18
N PRO A 10 -13.58 4.80 12.01
CA PRO A 10 -14.82 5.57 12.23
C PRO A 10 -15.92 5.27 11.21
N GLU A 11 -15.56 4.70 10.06
CA GLU A 11 -16.50 4.29 9.01
C GLU A 11 -17.20 2.95 9.34
N LEU A 12 -16.73 2.19 10.36
CA LEU A 12 -17.39 0.98 10.81
C LEU A 12 -18.54 1.30 11.77
N PRO A 13 -19.77 0.81 11.50
CA PRO A 13 -20.83 0.82 12.49
C PRO A 13 -20.40 0.07 13.76
N LEU A 14 -20.81 0.57 14.93
CA LEU A 14 -20.48 -0.08 16.20
C LEU A 14 -20.97 -1.54 16.27
N THR A 15 -22.08 -1.86 15.62
CA THR A 15 -22.59 -3.24 15.50
C THR A 15 -21.63 -4.15 14.74
N THR A 16 -20.95 -3.62 13.72
CA THR A 16 -19.93 -4.36 12.96
C THR A 16 -18.69 -4.61 13.82
N VAL A 17 -18.28 -3.65 14.65
CA VAL A 17 -17.19 -3.83 15.62
C VAL A 17 -17.49 -5.01 16.56
N PHE A 18 -18.71 -5.09 17.10
CA PHE A 18 -19.11 -6.24 17.92
C PHE A 18 -19.16 -7.55 17.12
N GLY A 19 -19.54 -7.51 15.84
CA GLY A 19 -19.47 -8.67 14.95
C GLY A 19 -18.03 -9.18 14.72
N ILE A 20 -17.06 -8.25 14.57
CA ILE A 20 -15.64 -8.59 14.45
C ILE A 20 -15.13 -9.23 15.75
N LEU A 21 -15.48 -8.64 16.90
CA LEU A 21 -15.12 -9.18 18.21
C LEU A 21 -15.71 -10.60 18.42
N ALA A 22 -16.95 -10.84 17.99
CA ALA A 22 -17.56 -12.17 18.03
C ALA A 22 -16.80 -13.20 17.19
N ASN A 23 -16.32 -12.82 16.00
CA ASN A 23 -15.47 -13.70 15.18
C ASN A 23 -14.11 -13.99 15.83
N ARG A 24 -13.63 -13.11 16.72
CA ARG A 24 -12.43 -13.31 17.56
C ARG A 24 -12.74 -14.05 18.87
N GLY A 25 -13.94 -14.62 19.02
CA GLY A 25 -14.33 -15.42 20.18
C GLY A 25 -14.88 -14.62 21.37
N VAL A 26 -15.07 -13.30 21.23
CA VAL A 26 -15.65 -12.46 22.28
C VAL A 26 -17.17 -12.51 22.21
N GLY A 27 -17.81 -13.09 23.22
CA GLY A 27 -19.26 -13.23 23.29
C GLY A 27 -19.81 -13.08 24.70
N TRP A 28 -21.06 -13.49 24.90
CA TRP A 28 -21.78 -13.36 26.18
C TRP A 28 -21.10 -14.05 27.37
N GLY A 29 -20.26 -15.06 27.12
CA GLY A 29 -19.51 -15.78 28.16
C GLY A 29 -18.08 -15.29 28.37
N SER A 30 -17.64 -14.29 27.61
CA SER A 30 -16.28 -13.77 27.70
C SER A 30 -16.12 -12.87 28.93
N SER A 31 -14.94 -12.93 29.52
CA SER A 31 -14.54 -12.01 30.59
C SER A 31 -14.24 -10.61 30.06
N ASP A 32 -14.30 -9.61 30.94
CA ASP A 32 -13.88 -8.25 30.62
C ASP A 32 -12.43 -8.20 30.11
N LYS A 33 -11.55 -9.09 30.63
CA LYS A 33 -10.16 -9.18 30.20
C LYS A 33 -10.05 -9.62 28.74
N GLU A 34 -10.79 -10.65 28.33
CA GLU A 34 -10.79 -11.14 26.95
C GLU A 34 -11.33 -10.08 25.98
N LEU A 35 -12.37 -9.34 26.37
CA LEU A 35 -12.86 -8.20 25.59
C LEU A 35 -11.79 -7.11 25.46
N VAL A 36 -11.12 -6.74 26.54
CA VAL A 36 -10.05 -5.74 26.52
C VAL A 36 -8.89 -6.19 25.65
N ASP A 37 -8.44 -7.43 25.78
CA ASP A 37 -7.34 -8.00 24.99
C ASP A 37 -7.67 -7.94 23.49
N ALA A 38 -8.88 -8.34 23.10
CA ALA A 38 -9.33 -8.27 21.70
C ALA A 38 -9.45 -6.83 21.17
N LEU A 39 -9.88 -5.87 22.02
CA LEU A 39 -9.94 -4.45 21.65
C LEU A 39 -8.55 -3.82 21.50
N VAL A 40 -7.58 -4.25 22.31
CA VAL A 40 -6.17 -3.84 22.23
C VAL A 40 -5.58 -4.34 20.91
N GLU A 41 -5.76 -5.63 20.61
CA GLU A 41 -5.30 -6.24 19.36
C GLU A 41 -5.89 -5.51 18.14
N MET A 42 -7.22 -5.36 18.09
CA MET A 42 -7.89 -4.64 17.01
C MET A 42 -7.46 -3.16 16.91
N GLY A 43 -7.17 -2.51 18.05
CA GLY A 43 -6.66 -1.14 18.09
C GLY A 43 -5.20 -1.02 17.65
N SER A 44 -4.40 -2.09 17.79
CA SER A 44 -3.02 -2.12 17.30
C SER A 44 -2.95 -2.32 15.78
N GLU A 45 -3.87 -3.11 15.20
CA GLU A 45 -4.01 -3.26 13.74
C GLU A 45 -4.49 -1.96 13.09
N HIS A 46 -5.46 -1.28 13.72
CA HIS A 46 -6.08 -0.06 13.21
C HIS A 46 -6.06 1.07 14.24
N PRO A 47 -4.90 1.73 14.46
CA PRO A 47 -4.77 2.74 15.49
C PRO A 47 -5.53 4.03 15.14
N GLY A 48 -6.12 4.66 16.16
CA GLY A 48 -6.73 6.00 16.05
C GLY A 48 -5.73 7.13 15.87
N LEU A 49 -4.45 6.90 16.23
CA LEU A 49 -3.37 7.85 16.08
C LEU A 49 -2.06 7.10 15.77
N LEU A 50 -1.37 7.53 14.74
CA LEU A 50 -0.03 7.10 14.35
C LEU A 50 0.90 8.31 14.34
N THR A 51 2.09 8.17 14.92
CA THR A 51 3.17 9.14 14.79
C THR A 51 4.30 8.46 14.02
N PRO A 52 4.35 8.59 12.68
CA PRO A 52 5.29 7.83 11.88
C PRO A 52 6.74 8.26 12.12
N ASP A 53 7.61 7.26 12.22
CA ASP A 53 9.07 7.37 12.31
C ASP A 53 9.74 6.39 11.33
N ALA A 54 11.08 6.35 11.33
CA ALA A 54 11.83 5.49 10.42
C ALA A 54 11.56 3.98 10.60
N ALA A 55 11.10 3.53 11.78
CA ALA A 55 10.79 2.13 12.06
C ALA A 55 9.32 1.78 11.77
N THR A 56 8.48 2.78 11.50
CA THR A 56 7.05 2.59 11.27
C THR A 56 6.79 1.80 10.00
N THR A 57 6.04 0.70 10.14
CA THR A 57 5.45 -0.05 9.03
C THR A 57 3.93 0.07 9.09
N ALA A 58 3.37 0.88 8.20
CA ALA A 58 1.94 1.14 8.19
C ALA A 58 1.42 1.58 6.82
N VAL A 59 0.17 1.27 6.54
CA VAL A 59 -0.59 1.78 5.40
C VAL A 59 -1.59 2.81 5.88
N VAL A 60 -1.58 3.99 5.28
CA VAL A 60 -2.59 5.02 5.47
C VAL A 60 -3.34 5.20 4.15
N THR A 61 -4.64 4.94 4.17
CA THR A 61 -5.51 5.33 3.06
C THR A 61 -5.95 6.77 3.26
N SER A 62 -5.97 7.56 2.19
CA SER A 62 -6.38 8.95 2.24
C SER A 62 -7.44 9.29 1.19
N GLU A 63 -8.14 10.40 1.41
CA GLU A 63 -9.06 11.02 0.46
C GLU A 63 -8.71 12.49 0.19
N ASN A 64 -9.17 13.00 -0.95
CA ASN A 64 -9.04 14.40 -1.36
C ASN A 64 -7.60 14.97 -1.26
N PRO A 65 -6.63 14.46 -2.04
CA PRO A 65 -6.76 13.43 -3.08
C PRO A 65 -6.74 12.01 -2.52
N GLY A 66 -7.35 11.07 -3.25
CA GLY A 66 -7.35 9.66 -2.88
C GLY A 66 -5.99 9.01 -3.09
N ALA A 67 -5.41 8.40 -2.05
CA ALA A 67 -4.16 7.65 -2.16
C ALA A 67 -4.08 6.49 -1.14
N THR A 68 -3.15 5.58 -1.38
CA THR A 68 -2.65 4.60 -0.41
C THR A 68 -1.18 4.96 -0.17
N VAL A 69 -0.86 5.31 1.07
CA VAL A 69 0.46 5.76 1.49
C VAL A 69 1.03 4.71 2.42
N THR A 70 2.15 4.09 2.04
CA THR A 70 2.84 3.12 2.90
C THR A 70 4.08 3.77 3.49
N PHE A 71 4.23 3.67 4.81
CA PHE A 71 5.49 3.90 5.53
C PHE A 71 6.18 2.56 5.73
N ASN A 72 7.46 2.46 5.39
CA ASN A 72 8.27 1.26 5.61
C ASN A 72 9.77 1.64 5.56
N GLU A 73 10.55 1.27 6.58
CA GLU A 73 12.02 1.47 6.64
C GLU A 73 12.49 2.91 6.26
N GLY A 74 11.83 3.94 6.79
CA GLY A 74 12.15 5.34 6.51
C GLY A 74 11.78 5.82 5.10
N GLN A 75 11.07 5.00 4.32
CA GLN A 75 10.54 5.35 3.02
C GLN A 75 9.04 5.60 3.08
N VAL A 76 8.57 6.47 2.18
CA VAL A 76 7.16 6.65 1.87
C VAL A 76 6.90 6.24 0.43
N VAL A 77 5.94 5.33 0.27
CA VAL A 77 5.42 4.91 -1.03
C VAL A 77 4.01 5.45 -1.20
N VAL A 78 3.78 6.28 -2.22
CA VAL A 78 2.45 6.84 -2.53
C VAL A 78 1.88 6.22 -3.80
N ARG A 79 0.71 5.60 -3.65
CA ARG A 79 -0.08 4.99 -4.71
C ARG A 79 -1.44 5.72 -4.84
N PRO A 80 -1.61 6.61 -5.83
CA PRO A 80 -2.89 7.31 -6.04
C PRO A 80 -4.06 6.33 -6.26
N ARG A 81 -5.17 6.54 -5.52
CA ARG A 81 -6.43 5.79 -5.68
C ARG A 81 -7.33 6.58 -6.63
N GLY A 82 -7.09 6.35 -7.92
CA GLY A 82 -7.76 7.05 -9.02
C GLY A 82 -6.82 8.04 -9.71
N GLY A 83 -6.85 8.05 -11.04
CA GLY A 83 -5.88 8.67 -11.95
C GLY A 83 -5.83 10.21 -11.92
N GLN A 84 -5.75 10.81 -10.75
CA GLN A 84 -5.17 12.13 -10.57
C GLN A 84 -3.65 11.97 -10.46
N GLY A 85 -3.01 11.56 -11.57
CA GLY A 85 -1.66 12.05 -11.83
C GLY A 85 -1.70 13.58 -11.99
N PRO A 86 -0.54 14.26 -11.96
CA PRO A 86 -0.48 15.70 -12.16
C PRO A 86 -1.22 16.07 -13.44
N ARG A 87 -2.31 16.82 -13.32
CA ARG A 87 -3.08 17.32 -14.46
C ARG A 87 -2.21 18.33 -15.19
N GLY A 88 -1.53 17.89 -16.25
CA GLY A 88 -1.05 18.81 -17.27
C GLY A 88 -2.24 19.65 -17.75
N HIS A 89 -2.11 20.97 -17.71
CA HIS A 89 -3.10 21.93 -18.18
C HIS A 89 -3.36 21.74 -19.69
N ALA A 90 -4.23 20.80 -20.05
CA ALA A 90 -4.74 20.68 -21.41
C ALA A 90 -6.00 21.55 -21.53
N HIS A 91 -5.81 22.78 -21.98
CA HIS A 91 -6.89 23.58 -22.56
C HIS A 91 -7.40 22.88 -23.82
N GLY A 92 -8.56 22.25 -23.74
CA GLY A 92 -9.23 21.65 -24.88
C GLY A 92 -10.72 21.48 -24.61
N LYS A 93 -11.51 22.45 -25.05
CA LYS A 93 -12.97 22.31 -25.15
C LYS A 93 -13.25 21.23 -26.20
N GLY A 94 -13.72 20.06 -25.76
CA GLY A 94 -14.05 18.95 -26.64
C GLY A 94 -15.09 18.06 -25.98
N GLN A 95 -16.35 18.35 -26.25
CA GLN A 95 -17.52 17.56 -25.91
C GLN A 95 -17.47 16.26 -26.71
N GLY A 96 -17.46 15.11 -26.04
CA GLY A 96 -17.44 13.81 -26.71
C GLY A 96 -17.52 12.65 -25.71
N HIS A 97 -18.50 11.77 -25.92
CA HIS A 97 -18.76 10.54 -25.17
C HIS A 97 -17.50 9.80 -24.69
N ARG A 98 -17.23 9.81 -23.37
CA ARG A 98 -16.20 8.94 -22.78
C ARG A 98 -16.84 7.69 -22.19
N LYS A 99 -16.85 6.62 -22.99
CA LYS A 99 -16.83 5.23 -22.51
C LYS A 99 -15.82 5.15 -21.36
N GLY A 100 -16.24 4.56 -20.23
CA GLY A 100 -15.51 4.55 -18.95
C GLY A 100 -13.99 4.40 -19.12
N ARG A 101 -13.28 5.52 -18.99
CA ARG A 101 -11.82 5.53 -19.00
C ARG A 101 -11.38 4.91 -17.68
N ARG A 102 -10.98 3.64 -17.70
CA ARG A 102 -10.30 2.99 -16.59
C ARG A 102 -9.18 3.94 -16.17
N LEU A 103 -9.27 4.47 -14.95
CA LEU A 103 -8.30 5.41 -14.42
C LEU A 103 -6.92 4.77 -14.59
N GLU A 104 -6.07 5.40 -15.38
CA GLU A 104 -4.73 4.87 -15.67
C GLU A 104 -3.95 4.84 -14.35
N GLU A 105 -3.55 3.63 -13.95
CA GLU A 105 -2.79 3.39 -12.74
C GLU A 105 -1.40 4.02 -12.92
N THR A 106 -1.13 5.05 -12.12
CA THR A 106 0.11 5.83 -12.17
C THR A 106 1.25 5.05 -11.54
N MET A 107 2.47 5.30 -12.00
CA MET A 107 3.67 4.77 -11.36
C MET A 107 3.67 5.17 -9.87
N PRO A 108 3.87 4.22 -8.94
CA PRO A 108 4.02 4.53 -7.52
C PRO A 108 5.20 5.46 -7.33
N SER A 109 5.05 6.50 -6.52
CA SER A 109 6.14 7.40 -6.17
C SER A 109 6.79 6.90 -4.86
N VAL A 110 8.12 6.94 -4.78
CA VAL A 110 8.90 6.46 -3.61
C VAL A 110 9.97 7.48 -3.27
N TRP A 111 10.07 7.84 -1.99
CA TRP A 111 11.07 8.76 -1.47
C TRP A 111 11.34 8.50 0.01
N GLU A 112 12.50 8.94 0.49
CA GLU A 112 12.82 8.95 1.92
C GLU A 112 12.15 10.15 2.59
N PHE A 113 11.70 9.96 3.83
CA PHE A 113 11.14 11.06 4.62
C PHE A 113 12.03 11.40 5.81
N GLU A 114 11.99 12.67 6.22
CA GLU A 114 12.65 13.16 7.42
C GLU A 114 11.72 13.04 8.63
N SER A 115 10.47 13.47 8.47
CA SER A 115 9.46 13.41 9.53
C SER A 115 8.05 13.34 8.97
N ALA A 116 7.11 12.91 9.81
CA ALA A 116 5.68 12.97 9.50
C ALA A 116 4.93 13.55 10.68
N ARG A 117 3.88 14.32 10.42
CA ARG A 117 3.00 14.80 11.49
C ARG A 117 2.19 13.62 12.05
N PRO A 118 1.81 13.64 13.35
CA PRO A 118 0.86 12.69 13.88
C PRO A 118 -0.42 12.68 13.03
N VAL A 119 -0.93 11.50 12.72
CA VAL A 119 -2.07 11.29 11.82
C VAL A 119 -3.06 10.30 12.43
N GLY A 120 -4.34 10.60 12.31
CA GLY A 120 -5.46 9.74 12.65
C GLY A 120 -6.56 9.85 11.59
N PRO A 121 -7.58 8.98 11.59
CA PRO A 121 -8.72 9.14 10.71
C PRO A 121 -9.34 10.54 10.80
N GLY A 122 -9.60 11.16 9.65
CA GLY A 122 -10.08 12.54 9.53
C GLY A 122 -9.00 13.62 9.64
N TRP A 123 -7.74 13.28 9.90
CA TRP A 123 -6.65 14.25 10.03
C TRP A 123 -5.87 14.40 8.72
N PRO A 124 -5.28 15.58 8.43
CA PRO A 124 -4.41 15.75 7.27
C PRO A 124 -3.17 14.84 7.35
N LEU A 125 -2.90 14.08 6.29
CA LEU A 125 -1.67 13.32 6.14
C LEU A 125 -0.58 14.22 5.53
N VAL A 126 0.40 14.60 6.35
CA VAL A 126 1.52 15.47 5.95
C VAL A 126 2.84 14.81 6.28
N VAL A 127 3.68 14.65 5.26
CA VAL A 127 5.01 14.04 5.36
C VAL A 127 6.04 15.04 4.84
N THR A 128 7.10 15.27 5.61
CA THR A 128 8.22 16.12 5.22
C THR A 128 9.36 15.24 4.69
N ASP A 129 9.83 15.51 3.48
CA ASP A 129 10.96 14.78 2.89
C ASP A 129 12.32 15.31 3.40
N ARG A 130 13.42 14.70 2.93
CA ARG A 130 14.79 15.10 3.30
C ARG A 130 15.25 16.42 2.70
N ASP A 131 14.51 16.97 1.74
CA ASP A 131 14.73 18.31 1.19
C ASP A 131 13.87 19.36 1.91
N HIS A 132 13.25 18.99 3.03
CA HIS A 132 12.37 19.81 3.87
C HIS A 132 11.10 20.29 3.16
N PHE A 133 10.61 19.53 2.19
CA PHE A 133 9.35 19.81 1.51
C PHE A 133 8.18 19.05 2.16
N ASP A 134 7.11 19.77 2.49
CA ASP A 134 5.87 19.21 3.04
C ASP A 134 4.97 18.65 1.93
N HIS A 135 4.86 17.33 1.87
CA HIS A 135 3.91 16.60 1.02
C HIS A 135 2.57 16.45 1.71
N ARG A 136 1.52 17.09 1.18
CA ARG A 136 0.14 16.93 1.64
C ARG A 136 -0.56 15.84 0.84
N LEU A 137 -0.79 14.69 1.48
CA LEU A 137 -1.26 13.46 0.83
C LEU A 137 -2.75 13.20 1.03
N GLY A 138 -3.52 14.24 1.38
CA GLY A 138 -4.96 14.18 1.61
C GLY A 138 -5.33 14.09 3.09
N VAL A 139 -6.53 13.61 3.37
CA VAL A 139 -7.07 13.36 4.71
C VAL A 139 -7.08 11.87 4.96
N ALA A 140 -6.48 11.40 6.05
CA ALA A 140 -6.42 9.99 6.38
C ALA A 140 -7.81 9.41 6.67
N LYS A 141 -8.05 8.18 6.23
CA LYS A 141 -9.30 7.45 6.39
C LYS A 141 -9.16 6.23 7.28
N LEU A 142 -8.11 5.46 7.05
CA LEU A 142 -7.81 4.25 7.79
C LEU A 142 -6.30 4.12 7.87
N ILE A 143 -5.83 3.73 9.05
CA ILE A 143 -4.45 3.34 9.31
C ILE A 143 -4.45 1.82 9.52
N THR A 144 -3.49 1.13 8.93
CA THR A 144 -3.26 -0.31 9.12
C THR A 144 -1.80 -0.51 9.43
N VAL A 145 -1.49 -0.95 10.65
CA VAL A 145 -0.14 -1.31 11.06
C VAL A 145 0.04 -2.80 10.79
N PHE A 146 1.21 -3.18 10.26
CA PHE A 146 1.51 -4.56 9.93
C PHE A 146 3.01 -4.82 10.09
N GLU A 147 3.37 -6.09 10.27
CA GLU A 147 4.76 -6.51 10.25
C GLU A 147 5.20 -6.72 8.77
N PRO A 148 6.30 -6.10 8.33
CA PRO A 148 6.76 -6.26 6.96
C PRO A 148 7.29 -7.69 6.74
N GLU A 149 6.89 -8.30 5.63
CA GLU A 149 7.32 -9.64 5.24
C GLU A 149 8.14 -9.58 3.95
N ALA A 150 9.22 -10.37 3.89
CA ALA A 150 9.93 -10.58 2.64
C ALA A 150 9.06 -11.35 1.65
N VAL A 151 9.32 -11.20 0.34
CA VAL A 151 8.66 -12.03 -0.66
C VAL A 151 9.09 -13.48 -0.44
N PRO A 152 8.14 -14.40 -0.17
CA PRO A 152 8.51 -15.80 0.08
C PRO A 152 9.13 -16.42 -1.17
N ALA A 153 10.26 -17.12 -0.99
CA ALA A 153 10.85 -17.90 -2.06
C ALA A 153 9.88 -18.98 -2.52
N GLY A 154 9.62 -19.05 -3.82
CA GLY A 154 8.66 -20.01 -4.38
C GLY A 154 7.19 -19.64 -4.15
N LEU A 155 6.87 -18.41 -3.75
CA LEU A 155 5.48 -17.94 -3.62
C LEU A 155 4.67 -18.29 -4.86
N GLU A 156 3.56 -19.01 -4.68
CA GLU A 156 2.62 -19.29 -5.75
C GLU A 156 1.59 -18.16 -5.88
N ARG A 157 1.15 -17.90 -7.11
CA ARG A 157 0.19 -16.81 -7.39
C ARG A 157 -1.14 -16.99 -6.65
N LEU A 158 -1.52 -18.22 -6.34
CA LEU A 158 -2.76 -18.50 -5.61
C LEU A 158 -2.65 -18.18 -4.12
N ASP A 159 -1.45 -18.22 -3.57
CA ASP A 159 -1.20 -18.04 -2.14
C ASP A 159 -0.94 -16.58 -1.75
N ILE A 160 -0.69 -15.69 -2.72
CA ILE A 160 -0.37 -14.28 -2.47
C ILE A 160 -1.47 -13.49 -1.75
N GLY A 161 -2.72 -13.96 -1.77
CA GLY A 161 -3.84 -13.22 -1.18
C GLY A 161 -3.98 -11.81 -1.77
N ASP A 162 -3.99 -10.81 -0.90
CA ASP A 162 -4.02 -9.38 -1.26
C ASP A 162 -2.68 -8.67 -0.98
N ALA A 163 -1.66 -9.42 -0.55
CA ALA A 163 -0.33 -8.90 -0.26
C ALA A 163 0.29 -8.27 -1.51
N GLN A 164 1.00 -7.17 -1.30
CA GLN A 164 1.68 -6.46 -2.38
C GLN A 164 3.08 -6.02 -1.98
N TRP A 165 4.02 -6.11 -2.92
CA TRP A 165 5.37 -5.58 -2.77
C TRP A 165 5.68 -4.60 -3.89
N LEU A 166 6.40 -3.53 -3.56
CA LEU A 166 7.06 -2.70 -4.56
C LEU A 166 8.50 -3.18 -4.72
N VAL A 167 8.84 -3.58 -5.93
CA VAL A 167 10.19 -3.93 -6.35
C VAL A 167 10.79 -2.72 -7.07
N LEU A 168 11.89 -2.22 -6.55
CA LEU A 168 12.71 -1.21 -7.20
C LEU A 168 13.85 -1.92 -7.91
N PHE A 169 14.03 -1.63 -9.21
CA PHE A 169 15.08 -2.21 -10.03
C PHE A 169 16.22 -1.22 -10.23
N GLN A 170 17.44 -1.72 -10.41
CA GLN A 170 18.65 -0.90 -10.59
C GLN A 170 18.58 0.06 -11.80
N ASP A 171 17.80 -0.28 -12.82
CA ASP A 171 17.61 0.53 -14.03
C ASP A 171 16.56 1.66 -13.86
N GLY A 172 15.98 1.80 -12.65
CA GLY A 172 14.91 2.74 -12.35
C GLY A 172 13.51 2.24 -12.70
N THR A 173 13.37 1.02 -13.24
CA THR A 173 12.08 0.35 -13.39
C THR A 173 11.44 0.14 -12.00
N ARG A 174 10.11 0.21 -11.95
CA ARG A 174 9.33 -0.09 -10.74
C ARG A 174 8.36 -1.23 -11.01
N GLY A 175 8.38 -2.25 -10.16
CA GLY A 175 7.49 -3.40 -10.23
C GLY A 175 6.52 -3.43 -9.06
N LEU A 176 5.22 -3.39 -9.29
CA LEU A 176 4.22 -3.72 -8.27
C LEU A 176 3.90 -5.21 -8.37
N LEU A 177 4.45 -5.99 -7.45
CA LEU A 177 4.15 -7.40 -7.29
C LEU A 177 2.84 -7.56 -6.52
N GLY A 178 1.90 -8.26 -7.16
CA GLY A 178 0.67 -8.80 -6.58
C GLY A 178 0.27 -9.99 -7.46
N ARG A 179 -1.03 -10.29 -7.62
CA ARG A 179 -1.51 -11.36 -8.53
C ARG A 179 -1.02 -11.25 -9.99
N THR A 180 -0.50 -10.10 -10.38
CA THR A 180 0.28 -9.85 -11.60
C THR A 180 1.44 -8.93 -11.22
N VAL A 181 2.58 -8.99 -11.92
CA VAL A 181 3.61 -7.95 -11.78
C VAL A 181 3.29 -6.81 -12.74
N ARG A 182 3.10 -5.60 -12.23
CA ARG A 182 2.94 -4.39 -13.07
C ARG A 182 4.27 -3.66 -13.10
N LEU A 183 4.82 -3.44 -14.28
CA LEU A 183 6.10 -2.79 -14.49
C LEU A 183 5.87 -1.38 -15.06
N TRP A 184 6.59 -0.41 -14.52
CA TRP A 184 6.73 0.93 -15.08
C TRP A 184 8.20 1.17 -15.40
N THR A 185 8.49 1.41 -16.67
CA THR A 185 9.83 1.72 -17.17
C THR A 185 9.85 3.17 -17.65
N MET A 186 10.84 3.93 -17.20
CA MET A 186 11.04 5.31 -17.61
C MET A 186 11.75 5.35 -18.97
N ASP A 187 11.06 5.80 -20.02
CA ASP A 187 11.68 6.07 -21.32
C ASP A 187 11.63 7.57 -21.61
N ARG A 188 12.76 8.26 -21.35
CA ARG A 188 13.03 9.69 -21.54
C ARG A 188 12.00 10.64 -20.91
N ARG A 189 10.81 10.71 -21.47
CA ARG A 189 9.69 11.59 -21.08
C ARG A 189 8.34 10.86 -21.01
N SER A 190 8.35 9.55 -21.18
CA SER A 190 7.17 8.70 -21.14
C SER A 190 7.40 7.57 -20.15
N VAL A 191 6.33 7.15 -19.49
CA VAL A 191 6.35 5.96 -18.65
C VAL A 191 5.70 4.85 -19.45
N ASN A 192 6.48 3.83 -19.80
CA ASN A 192 5.94 2.62 -20.40
C ASN A 192 5.39 1.72 -19.29
N ARG A 193 4.24 1.11 -19.53
CA ARG A 193 3.61 0.19 -18.58
C ARG A 193 3.47 -1.18 -19.21
N ASN A 194 3.99 -2.18 -18.53
CA ASN A 194 3.84 -3.59 -18.90
C ASN A 194 3.20 -4.37 -17.74
N VAL A 195 2.52 -5.47 -18.05
CA VAL A 195 1.92 -6.38 -17.07
C VAL A 195 2.40 -7.79 -17.36
N VAL A 196 3.08 -8.40 -16.40
CA VAL A 196 3.56 -9.78 -16.46
C VAL A 196 2.63 -10.67 -15.65
N ALA A 197 2.07 -11.68 -16.33
CA ALA A 197 1.34 -12.76 -15.70
C ALA A 197 2.33 -13.86 -15.29
N TRP A 198 2.33 -14.19 -14.01
CA TRP A 198 3.23 -15.18 -13.41
C TRP A 198 2.43 -16.27 -12.72
N GLU A 199 3.04 -17.42 -12.45
CA GLU A 199 2.44 -18.49 -11.65
C GLU A 199 3.23 -18.76 -10.36
N LYS A 200 4.56 -18.59 -10.41
CA LYS A 200 5.43 -18.70 -9.23
C LYS A 200 6.52 -17.62 -9.24
N ILE A 201 6.86 -17.09 -8.06
CA ILE A 201 8.07 -16.28 -7.87
C ILE A 201 9.25 -17.22 -7.65
N VAL A 202 10.21 -17.20 -8.57
CA VAL A 202 11.42 -18.02 -8.48
C VAL A 202 12.43 -17.32 -7.57
N GLU A 203 12.66 -16.02 -7.82
CA GLU A 203 13.59 -15.19 -7.05
C GLU A 203 13.10 -13.74 -7.03
N CYS A 204 13.20 -13.08 -5.86
CA CYS A 204 12.84 -11.68 -5.68
C CYS A 204 13.50 -11.14 -4.40
N VAL A 205 14.82 -10.97 -4.45
CA VAL A 205 15.64 -10.48 -3.33
C VAL A 205 16.57 -9.37 -3.80
N ALA A 206 16.82 -8.38 -2.94
CA ALA A 206 17.73 -7.28 -3.24
C ALA A 206 19.15 -7.79 -3.55
N GLY A 207 19.77 -7.23 -4.60
CA GLY A 207 21.08 -7.62 -5.10
C GLY A 207 21.06 -8.82 -6.05
N SER A 208 19.91 -9.29 -6.50
CA SER A 208 19.77 -10.38 -7.47
C SER A 208 18.65 -10.10 -8.47
N ASP A 209 18.63 -10.84 -9.57
CA ASP A 209 17.58 -10.68 -10.58
C ASP A 209 16.23 -11.18 -10.07
N MET A 210 15.16 -10.41 -10.31
CA MET A 210 13.81 -10.91 -10.09
C MET A 210 13.46 -11.91 -11.20
N VAL A 211 13.13 -13.13 -10.82
CA VAL A 211 12.79 -14.21 -11.76
C VAL A 211 11.40 -14.75 -11.44
N VAL A 212 10.56 -14.89 -12.46
CA VAL A 212 9.20 -15.43 -12.35
C VAL A 212 8.93 -16.54 -13.36
N ALA A 213 8.23 -17.58 -12.93
CA ALA A 213 7.69 -18.58 -13.85
C ALA A 213 6.40 -17.99 -14.47
N PRO A 214 6.27 -17.93 -15.80
CA PRO A 214 5.12 -17.30 -16.46
C PRO A 214 3.83 -18.10 -16.30
N ARG A 215 2.70 -17.40 -16.27
CA ARG A 215 1.39 -18.04 -16.30
C ARG A 215 1.12 -18.62 -17.68
N GLY A 216 0.89 -19.94 -17.76
CA GLY A 216 0.69 -20.66 -19.03
C GLY A 216 1.88 -21.51 -19.48
N GLY A 217 2.93 -21.58 -18.65
CA GLY A 217 4.14 -22.34 -18.95
C GLY A 217 5.11 -21.58 -19.86
N GLY A 218 6.26 -22.18 -20.12
CA GLY A 218 7.37 -21.54 -20.81
C GLY A 218 8.61 -21.38 -19.91
N PRO A 219 9.72 -20.86 -20.44
CA PRO A 219 10.91 -20.60 -19.66
C PRO A 219 10.66 -19.48 -18.64
N ASP A 220 11.40 -19.52 -17.54
CA ASP A 220 11.40 -18.47 -16.53
C ASP A 220 11.76 -17.12 -17.15
N MET A 221 11.10 -16.07 -16.65
CA MET A 221 11.28 -14.69 -17.10
C MET A 221 12.10 -13.92 -16.08
N ASN A 222 13.24 -13.38 -16.52
CA ASN A 222 14.01 -12.40 -15.77
C ASN A 222 13.42 -11.00 -16.00
N LEU A 223 13.09 -10.30 -14.91
CA LEU A 223 12.49 -8.97 -14.92
C LEU A 223 13.49 -7.85 -14.62
N GLY A 224 14.72 -8.18 -14.22
CA GLY A 224 15.82 -7.25 -13.93
C GLY A 224 16.38 -7.36 -12.52
N GLU A 225 17.51 -6.70 -12.29
CA GLU A 225 18.22 -6.68 -11.00
C GLU A 225 17.47 -5.86 -9.95
N VAL A 226 17.14 -6.50 -8.82
CA VAL A 226 16.42 -5.88 -7.71
C VAL A 226 17.37 -5.02 -6.89
N GLU A 227 17.06 -3.74 -6.78
CA GLU A 227 17.70 -2.83 -5.83
C GLU A 227 17.07 -2.98 -4.43
N ARG A 228 15.73 -3.04 -4.36
CA ARG A 228 15.00 -3.11 -3.09
C ARG A 228 13.61 -3.72 -3.26
N VAL A 229 13.10 -4.32 -2.20
CA VAL A 229 11.73 -4.81 -2.10
C VAL A 229 11.06 -4.18 -0.87
N ILE A 230 9.89 -3.57 -1.05
CA ILE A 230 9.14 -2.89 0.01
C ILE A 230 7.77 -3.56 0.17
N HIS A 231 7.46 -4.12 1.35
CA HIS A 231 6.14 -4.68 1.64
C HIS A 231 5.13 -3.53 1.77
N LEU A 232 4.08 -3.55 0.95
CA LEU A 232 3.15 -2.44 0.83
C LEU A 232 1.86 -2.62 1.61
N ASN A 233 1.30 -3.82 1.58
CA ASN A 233 0.07 -4.23 2.25
C ASN A 233 0.23 -5.72 2.61
N PRO A 234 -0.22 -6.15 3.81
CA PRO A 234 -0.41 -7.56 4.12
C PRO A 234 -1.57 -8.18 3.31
#